data_AF-A0A1F5S7F4-F1
#
_entry.id   AF-A0A1F5S7F4-F1
#
_cell.length_a   1.000
_cell.length_b   1.000
_cell.length_c   1.000
_cell.angle_alpha   90.00
_cell.angle_beta   90.00
_cell.angle_gamma   90.00
#
_symmetry.space_group_name_H-M   'P 1'
#
loop_
_entity.id
_entity.type
_entity.pdbx_description
1 polymer ?
#
loop_
_entity_poly.entity_id
_entity_poly.type
_entity_poly.pdbx_seq_one_letter_code
_entity_poly.pdbx_strand_id
1 'polypeptide(L)' 'MNTKQKTEVIYPITIVDLQNDAIKRIGRELTDDELYIAKKCVESGLSCVLDITLKAAIEEAVNKNSQTKCRRIQRI' A
#
# COMPACT_ATOMS: atom_id res chain seq x y z
N MET A 1 9.98 24.92 -12.32
CA MET A 1 10.23 23.48 -12.11
C MET A 1 8.90 22.78 -11.91
N ASN A 2 8.74 21.63 -12.56
CA ASN A 2 7.49 20.94 -12.90
C ASN A 2 6.83 20.29 -11.65
N THR A 3 5.70 20.81 -11.18
CA THR A 3 5.01 20.37 -9.94
C THR A 3 4.09 19.15 -10.08
N LYS A 4 4.12 18.46 -11.23
CA LYS A 4 3.13 17.42 -11.60
C LYS A 4 3.30 16.05 -10.91
N GLN A 5 4.32 15.82 -10.09
CA GLN A 5 4.62 14.49 -9.50
C GLN A 5 4.04 14.27 -8.09
N LYS A 6 3.30 15.22 -7.50
CA LYS A 6 2.90 15.13 -6.08
C LYS A 6 1.61 14.35 -5.79
N THR A 7 0.96 13.78 -6.81
CA THR A 7 -0.40 13.22 -6.68
C THR A 7 -0.52 11.74 -7.07
N GLU A 8 0.62 11.05 -7.27
CA GLU A 8 0.58 9.63 -7.61
C GLU A 8 0.18 8.79 -6.39
N VAL A 9 -0.94 8.07 -6.50
CA VAL A 9 -1.46 7.22 -5.43
C VAL A 9 -0.75 5.87 -5.50
N ILE A 10 -0.01 5.53 -4.45
CA ILE A 10 0.75 4.27 -4.37
C ILE A 10 -0.18 3.08 -4.09
N TYR A 11 -1.22 3.27 -3.27
CA TYR A 11 -2.15 2.20 -2.90
C TYR A 11 -3.55 2.71 -2.52
N PRO A 12 -4.52 2.73 -3.46
CA PRO A 12 -5.92 2.99 -3.16
C PRO A 12 -6.69 1.69 -2.87
N ILE A 13 -7.57 1.72 -1.88
CA ILE A 13 -8.68 0.76 -1.76
C ILE A 13 -9.98 1.53 -1.93
N THR A 14 -10.80 1.12 -2.90
CA THR A 14 -12.11 1.73 -3.12
C THR A 14 -13.23 0.92 -2.44
N ILE A 15 -14.40 1.55 -2.28
CA ILE A 15 -15.61 0.85 -1.82
C ILE A 15 -15.99 -0.27 -2.80
N VAL A 16 -15.77 -0.06 -4.11
CA VAL A 16 -16.05 -1.07 -5.14
C VAL A 16 -15.16 -2.29 -4.96
N ASP A 17 -13.88 -2.10 -4.62
CA ASP A 17 -12.98 -3.22 -4.33
C ASP A 17 -13.47 -4.03 -3.13
N LEU A 18 -13.88 -3.33 -2.07
CA LEU A 18 -14.39 -3.95 -0.84
C LEU A 18 -15.70 -4.72 -1.10
N GLN A 19 -16.61 -4.15 -1.89
CA GLN A 19 -17.86 -4.80 -2.28
C GLN A 19 -17.63 -6.01 -3.21
N ASN A 20 -16.73 -5.89 -4.18
CA ASN A 20 -16.35 -6.99 -5.05
C ASN A 20 -15.76 -8.17 -4.26
N ASP A 21 -14.93 -7.88 -3.24
CA ASP A 21 -14.37 -8.91 -2.38
C ASP A 21 -15.44 -9.54 -1.47
N ALA A 22 -16.41 -8.76 -1.02
CA ALA A 22 -17.58 -9.28 -0.30
C ALA A 22 -18.39 -10.24 -1.18
N ILE A 23 -18.72 -9.86 -2.42
CA ILE A 23 -19.43 -10.73 -3.37
C ILE A 23 -18.67 -12.05 -3.55
N LYS A 24 -17.34 -12.01 -3.69
CA LYS A 24 -16.52 -13.23 -3.85
C LYS A 24 -16.51 -14.13 -2.61
N ARG A 25 -16.56 -13.57 -1.40
CA ARG A 25 -16.42 -14.32 -0.14
C ARG A 25 -17.75 -14.78 0.46
N ILE A 26 -18.78 -13.93 0.38
CA ILE A 26 -20.08 -14.16 1.01
C ILE A 26 -21.24 -14.23 0.01
N GLY A 27 -20.98 -14.05 -1.30
CA GLY A 27 -21.96 -14.22 -2.36
C GLY A 27 -22.92 -13.04 -2.56
N ARG A 28 -22.73 -11.93 -1.85
CA ARG A 28 -23.54 -10.71 -1.96
C ARG A 28 -22.75 -9.45 -1.59
N GLU A 29 -23.31 -8.30 -1.90
CA GLU A 29 -22.83 -7.01 -1.40
C GLU A 29 -23.10 -6.85 0.10
N LEU A 30 -22.23 -6.10 0.77
CA LEU A 30 -22.40 -5.64 2.14
C LEU A 30 -23.53 -4.60 2.20
N THR A 31 -24.36 -4.69 3.23
CA THR A 31 -25.30 -3.62 3.57
C THR A 31 -24.56 -2.37 4.05
N ASP A 32 -25.24 -1.23 4.18
CA ASP A 32 -24.61 0.02 4.63
C ASP A 32 -23.93 -0.11 6.01
N ASP A 33 -24.57 -0.81 6.95
CA ASP A 33 -24.03 -1.06 8.29
C ASP A 33 -22.80 -1.99 8.25
N GLU A 34 -22.87 -3.06 7.46
CA GLU A 34 -21.76 -3.99 7.28
C GLU A 34 -20.59 -3.32 6.57
N LEU A 35 -20.86 -2.48 5.56
CA LEU A 35 -19.87 -1.71 4.84
C LEU A 35 -19.19 -0.69 5.76
N TYR A 36 -19.96 -0.03 6.63
CA TYR A 36 -19.41 0.88 7.63
C TYR A 36 -18.43 0.17 8.58
N ILE A 37 -18.81 -1.00 9.08
CA ILE A 37 -17.95 -1.81 9.95
C ILE A 37 -16.70 -2.27 9.18
N ALA A 38 -16.88 -2.79 7.97
CA ALA A 38 -15.80 -3.27 7.13
C ALA A 38 -14.78 -2.17 6.82
N LYS A 39 -15.26 -0.95 6.50
CA LYS A 39 -14.40 0.22 6.29
C LYS A 39 -13.54 0.53 7.52
N LYS A 40 -14.16 0.60 8.71
CA LYS A 40 -13.41 0.84 9.96
C LYS A 40 -12.35 -0.24 10.22
N CYS A 41 -12.69 -1.50 9.97
CA CYS A 41 -11.75 -2.60 10.13
C CYS A 41 -10.57 -2.50 9.16
N VAL A 42 -10.84 -2.17 7.89
CA VAL A 42 -9.79 -1.97 6.87
C VAL A 42 -8.90 -0.77 7.25
N GLU A 43 -9.49 0.36 7.64
CA GLU A 43 -8.75 1.56 8.06
C GLU A 43 -7.84 1.27 9.25
N SER A 44 -8.36 0.61 10.29
CA SER A 44 -7.59 0.24 11.47
C SER A 44 -6.47 -0.75 11.14
N GLY A 45 -6.77 -1.81 10.38
CA GLY A 45 -5.80 -2.83 9.98
C GLY A 45 -4.66 -2.23 9.15
N LEU A 46 -4.99 -1.42 8.15
CA LEU A 46 -4.00 -0.73 7.33
C LEU A 46 -3.18 0.27 8.15
N SER A 47 -3.81 1.06 9.02
CA SER A 47 -3.09 2.05 9.84
C SER A 47 -2.01 1.39 10.71
N CYS A 48 -2.27 0.19 11.24
CA CYS A 48 -1.30 -0.55 12.05
C CYS A 48 -0.09 -1.03 11.23
N VAL A 49 -0.30 -1.45 9.99
CA VAL A 49 0.77 -2.05 9.17
C VAL A 49 1.44 -1.05 8.23
N LEU A 50 0.81 0.08 7.95
CA LEU A 50 1.28 1.04 6.94
C LEU A 50 2.64 1.63 7.32
N ASP A 51 2.84 2.01 8.58
CA ASP A 51 4.12 2.56 9.05
C ASP A 51 5.27 1.56 8.88
N ILE A 52 5.05 0.32 9.32
CA ILE A 52 6.02 -0.77 9.18
C ILE A 52 6.32 -1.05 7.70
N THR A 53 5.29 -1.07 6.86
CA THR A 53 5.40 -1.35 5.42
C THR A 53 6.18 -0.26 4.70
N LEU A 54 5.87 1.02 4.99
CA LEU A 54 6.57 2.16 4.40
C LEU A 54 8.03 2.18 4.83
N LYS A 55 8.31 1.97 6.13
CA LYS A 55 9.67 1.89 6.64
C LYS A 55 10.47 0.80 5.93
N ALA A 56 9.95 -0.42 5.89
CA ALA A 56 10.61 -1.55 5.24
C ALA A 56 10.85 -1.29 3.74
N ALA A 57 9.88 -0.72 3.03
CA ALA A 57 10.01 -0.39 1.61
C ALA A 57 11.11 0.66 1.36
N ILE A 58 11.20 1.70 2.21
CA ILE A 58 12.23 2.72 2.13
C ILE A 58 13.61 2.11 2.42
N GLU A 59 13.74 1.36 3.51
CA GLU A 59 15.00 0.72 3.92
C GLU A 59 15.52 -0.21 2.82
N GLU A 60 14.66 -1.04 2.23
CA GLU A 60 15.03 -1.93 1.13
C GLU A 60 15.46 -1.14 -0.12
N ALA A 61 14.70 -0.09 -0.51
CA ALA A 61 15.02 0.74 -1.66
C ALA A 61 16.38 1.45 -1.51
N VAL A 62 16.71 1.92 -0.29
CA VAL A 62 17.99 2.57 -0.01
C VAL A 62 19.14 1.54 0.10
N ASN A 63 18.88 0.35 0.67
CA ASN A 63 19.88 -0.71 0.77
C ASN A 63 20.29 -1.27 -0.60
N LYS A 64 19.39 -1.32 -1.59
CA LYS A 64 19.78 -1.65 -2.97
C LYS A 64 20.73 -0.60 -3.58
N ASN A 65 20.56 0.67 -3.23
CA ASN A 65 21.44 1.73 -3.70
C ASN A 65 22.85 1.68 -3.08
N SER A 66 22.99 1.20 -1.84
CA SER A 66 24.30 1.04 -1.19
C SER A 66 25.10 -0.16 -1.75
N GLN A 67 24.45 -1.27 -2.12
CA GLN A 67 25.11 -2.37 -2.83
C GLN A 67 25.59 -1.97 -4.24
N THR A 68 24.88 -1.06 -4.89
CA THR A 68 25.28 -0.55 -6.22
C THR A 68 26.54 0.33 -6.14
N LYS A 69 26.76 1.04 -5.02
CA LYS A 69 28.02 1.77 -4.78
C LYS A 69 29.22 0.85 -4.55
N CYS A 70 29.03 -0.31 -3.91
CA CYS A 70 30.12 -1.26 -3.65
C CYS A 70 30.60 -2.01 -4.91
N ARG A 71 29.71 -2.28 -5.89
CA ARG A 71 30.09 -2.94 -7.15
C ARG A 71 30.88 -2.08 -8.14
N ARG A 72 30.97 -0.77 -7.95
CA ARG A 72 31.75 0.13 -8.82
C ARG A 72 33.25 0.12 -8.55
N ILE A 73 33.71 -0.46 -7.43
CA ILE A 73 35.13 -0.46 -7.02
C ILE A 73 35.83 -1.81 -7.32
N GLN A 74 35.12 -2.79 -7.87
CA GLN A 74 35.68 -4.12 -8.20
C GLN A 74 35.99 -4.32 -9.70
N ARG A 75 36.10 -3.24 -10.47
CA ARG A 75 36.58 -3.26 -11.88
C ARG A 75 37.72 -2.26 -12.08
N ILE A 76 38.78 -2.40 -11.29
CA ILE A 76 40.10 -1.84 -11.58
C ILE A 76 41.09 -2.99 -11.46
#